data_AF-A0A8T4RGD7-F1
#
_entry.id   AF-A0A8T4RGD7-F1
#
_cell.length_a   1.000
_cell.length_b   1.000
_cell.length_c   1.000
_cell.angle_alpha   90.00
_cell.angle_beta   90.00
_cell.angle_gamma   90.00
#
_symmetry.space_group_name_H-M   'P 1'
#
loop_
_entity.id
_entity.type
_entity.pdbx_description
1 polymer ?
#
loop_
_entity_poly.entity_id
_entity_poly.type
_entity_poly.pdbx_seq_one_letter_code
_entity_poly.pdbx_strand_id
1 'polypeptide(L)'
;MKIYTKIGDQGKTTFFGCGLVPKDDPRIEAFGALDELNSVIGVTLCFVDDEQLCKTLTKIQHDLFQVGADLGGTKLEVAMPRVTAGHIEELESAIDGLEEKLKMPKAFILPGGTQASAFLHLCRAITRRAERTLVSVQQVLIINPELIRYLNRLSDFLYVLARQANKEVEVQEQQPIYKYFTEEINEGTNSEKEIHEKENKAKEGLNIFLGDKTIEVNAHGKRVVED
;
A
#
# COMPACT_ATOMS: atom_id res chain seq x y z
N MET A 1 -27.09 -31.44 -0.22
CA MET A 1 -27.03 -30.83 1.14
C MET A 1 -27.73 -29.48 1.07
N LYS A 2 -28.56 -29.09 2.04
CA LYS A 2 -29.14 -27.72 2.03
C LYS A 2 -28.07 -26.73 2.46
N ILE A 3 -28.00 -25.58 1.78
CA ILE A 3 -27.01 -24.53 2.08
C ILE A 3 -27.31 -23.85 3.42
N TYR A 4 -28.58 -23.60 3.75
CA TYR A 4 -28.97 -23.00 5.04
C TYR A 4 -29.21 -24.08 6.11
N THR A 5 -28.60 -23.90 7.30
CA THR A 5 -28.71 -24.83 8.44
C THR A 5 -29.35 -24.22 9.69
N LYS A 6 -29.54 -22.90 9.73
CA LYS A 6 -30.04 -22.11 10.88
C LYS A 6 -29.18 -22.12 12.15
N ILE A 7 -28.07 -22.86 12.17
CA ILE A 7 -27.12 -22.85 13.31
C ILE A 7 -26.61 -21.42 13.55
N GLY A 8 -26.43 -20.65 12.48
CA GLY A 8 -25.92 -19.29 12.57
C GLY A 8 -26.91 -18.22 13.02
N ASP A 9 -28.18 -18.57 13.25
CA ASP A 9 -29.22 -17.61 13.69
C ASP A 9 -28.98 -17.14 15.14
N GLN A 10 -28.21 -17.90 15.91
CA GLN A 10 -27.79 -17.55 17.27
C GLN A 10 -26.50 -16.70 17.32
N GLY A 11 -26.06 -16.16 16.17
CA GLY A 11 -24.86 -15.32 16.09
C GLY A 11 -23.53 -16.10 16.15
N LYS A 12 -23.56 -17.42 15.96
CA LYS A 12 -22.36 -18.28 15.92
C LYS A 12 -22.12 -18.86 14.53
N THR A 13 -20.92 -19.35 14.27
CA THR A 13 -20.58 -20.03 13.01
C THR A 13 -19.51 -21.08 13.26
N THR A 14 -19.45 -22.11 12.42
CA THR A 14 -18.34 -23.06 12.47
C THR A 14 -17.19 -22.48 11.65
N PHE A 15 -16.06 -22.22 12.29
CA PHE A 15 -14.83 -21.84 11.61
C PHE A 15 -13.89 -23.04 11.51
N PHE A 16 -13.33 -23.22 10.33
CA PHE A 16 -12.46 -24.33 10.01
C PHE A 16 -11.26 -24.35 10.97
N GLY A 17 -10.91 -25.52 11.52
CA GLY A 17 -9.86 -25.68 12.53
C GLY A 17 -10.18 -25.15 13.94
N CYS A 18 -11.26 -24.37 14.11
CA CYS A 18 -11.61 -23.72 15.37
C CYS A 18 -12.90 -24.24 16.02
N GLY A 19 -13.79 -24.88 15.24
CA GLY A 19 -15.10 -25.30 15.71
C GLY A 19 -16.10 -24.14 15.74
N LEU A 20 -17.08 -24.19 16.65
CA LEU A 20 -18.13 -23.18 16.74
C LEU A 20 -17.61 -21.91 17.48
N VAL A 21 -17.60 -20.78 16.79
CA VAL A 21 -17.16 -19.47 17.29
C VAL A 21 -18.27 -18.41 17.11
N PRO A 22 -18.28 -17.32 17.88
CA PRO A 22 -19.11 -16.14 17.58
C PRO A 22 -18.81 -15.58 16.18
N LYS A 23 -19.82 -15.00 15.51
CA LYS A 23 -19.63 -14.39 14.18
C LYS A 23 -18.78 -13.11 14.19
N ASP A 24 -18.61 -12.51 15.36
CA ASP A 24 -17.73 -11.36 15.63
C ASP A 24 -16.34 -11.77 16.12
N ASP A 25 -15.99 -13.07 16.07
CA ASP A 25 -14.62 -13.52 16.30
C ASP A 25 -13.66 -12.82 15.31
N PRO A 26 -12.52 -12.26 15.76
CA PRO A 26 -11.60 -11.53 14.88
C PRO A 26 -11.13 -12.32 13.66
N ARG A 27 -11.06 -13.66 13.76
CA ARG A 27 -10.69 -14.51 12.61
C ARG A 27 -11.81 -14.62 11.58
N ILE A 28 -13.07 -14.55 12.02
CA ILE A 28 -14.22 -14.51 11.11
C ILE A 28 -14.25 -13.19 10.36
N GLU A 29 -14.00 -12.07 11.04
CA GLU A 29 -13.89 -10.76 10.39
C GLU A 29 -12.77 -10.77 9.32
N ALA A 30 -11.59 -11.30 9.67
CA ALA A 30 -10.49 -11.40 8.72
C ALA A 30 -10.79 -12.34 7.56
N PHE A 31 -11.41 -13.50 7.82
CA PHE A 31 -11.85 -14.42 6.77
C PHE A 31 -12.91 -13.79 5.85
N GLY A 32 -13.85 -13.02 6.40
CA GLY A 32 -14.86 -12.29 5.63
C GLY A 32 -14.23 -11.21 4.73
N ALA A 33 -13.23 -10.49 5.21
CA ALA A 33 -12.50 -9.51 4.40
C ALA A 33 -11.72 -10.17 3.24
N LEU A 34 -11.18 -11.38 3.45
CA LEU A 34 -10.56 -12.17 2.38
C LEU A 34 -11.59 -12.63 1.34
N ASP A 35 -12.77 -13.08 1.77
CA ASP A 35 -13.86 -13.49 0.87
C ASP A 35 -14.41 -12.31 0.04
N GLU A 36 -14.51 -11.13 0.66
CA GLU A 36 -14.86 -9.89 -0.04
C GLU A 36 -13.83 -9.54 -1.12
N LEU A 37 -12.53 -9.59 -0.79
CA LEU A 37 -11.47 -9.41 -1.79
C LEU A 37 -11.59 -10.42 -2.93
N ASN A 38 -11.76 -11.70 -2.59
CA ASN A 38 -11.85 -12.79 -3.54
C ASN A 38 -13.05 -12.61 -4.50
N SER A 39 -14.18 -12.15 -3.97
CA SER A 39 -15.38 -11.83 -4.74
C SER A 39 -15.15 -10.67 -5.71
N VAL A 40 -14.46 -9.61 -5.29
CA VAL A 40 -14.15 -8.46 -6.16
C VAL A 40 -13.11 -8.82 -7.23
N ILE A 41 -12.16 -9.72 -6.94
CA ILE A 41 -11.30 -10.31 -7.98
C ILE A 41 -12.15 -11.06 -9.01
N GLY A 42 -13.16 -11.82 -8.56
CA GLY A 42 -14.12 -12.48 -9.45
C GLY A 42 -14.87 -11.51 -10.37
N VAL A 43 -15.27 -10.34 -9.85
CA VAL A 43 -15.87 -9.26 -10.67
C VAL A 43 -14.85 -8.67 -11.63
N THR A 44 -13.60 -8.49 -11.20
CA THR A 44 -12.51 -7.95 -12.03
C THR A 44 -12.27 -8.82 -13.25
N LEU A 45 -12.31 -10.14 -13.10
CA LEU A 45 -12.15 -11.10 -14.19
C LEU A 45 -13.18 -10.93 -15.31
N CYS A 46 -14.37 -10.37 -15.03
CA CYS A 46 -15.36 -10.09 -16.07
C CYS A 46 -14.96 -8.95 -17.03
N PHE A 47 -13.91 -8.19 -16.70
CA PHE A 47 -13.43 -7.04 -17.47
C PHE A 47 -12.00 -7.22 -18.01
N VAL A 48 -11.44 -8.43 -17.89
CA VAL A 48 -10.07 -8.74 -18.31
C VAL A 48 -10.10 -9.67 -19.52
N ASP A 49 -9.58 -9.19 -20.64
CA ASP A 49 -9.45 -10.00 -21.87
C ASP A 49 -8.08 -10.72 -21.95
N ASP A 50 -7.05 -10.25 -21.24
CA ASP A 50 -5.75 -10.91 -21.19
C ASP A 50 -5.81 -12.23 -20.40
N GLU A 51 -5.55 -13.34 -21.09
CA GLU A 51 -5.53 -14.68 -20.53
C GLU A 51 -4.47 -14.83 -19.42
N GLN A 52 -3.33 -14.14 -19.55
CA GLN A 52 -2.26 -14.22 -18.56
C GLN A 52 -2.64 -13.49 -17.27
N LEU A 53 -3.25 -12.30 -17.39
CA LEU A 53 -3.82 -11.59 -16.25
C LEU A 53 -4.96 -12.40 -15.60
N CYS A 54 -5.84 -13.03 -16.38
CA CYS A 54 -6.88 -13.92 -15.86
C CYS A 54 -6.31 -15.07 -15.03
N LYS A 55 -5.28 -15.76 -15.54
CA LYS A 55 -4.58 -16.84 -14.81
C LYS A 55 -3.95 -16.33 -13.52
N THR A 56 -3.34 -15.16 -13.57
CA THR A 56 -2.70 -14.52 -12.41
C THR A 56 -3.73 -14.21 -11.32
N LEU A 57 -4.85 -13.58 -11.68
CA LEU A 57 -5.93 -13.27 -10.74
C LEU A 57 -6.60 -14.52 -10.18
N THR A 58 -6.82 -15.54 -11.02
CA THR A 58 -7.38 -16.82 -10.57
C THR A 58 -6.45 -17.52 -9.57
N LYS A 59 -5.13 -17.48 -9.80
CA LYS A 59 -4.15 -17.97 -8.83
C LYS A 59 -4.26 -17.25 -7.49
N ILE A 60 -4.37 -15.91 -7.51
CA ILE A 60 -4.57 -15.12 -6.28
C ILE A 60 -5.86 -15.56 -5.56
N GLN A 61 -6.96 -15.84 -6.27
CA GLN A 61 -8.19 -16.35 -5.63
C GLN A 61 -7.94 -17.67 -4.87
N HIS A 62 -7.11 -18.56 -5.43
CA HIS A 62 -6.71 -19.80 -4.75
C HIS A 62 -5.81 -19.53 -3.53
N ASP A 63 -4.82 -18.65 -3.68
CA ASP A 63 -3.95 -18.27 -2.57
C ASP A 63 -4.76 -17.66 -1.41
N LEU A 64 -5.79 -16.86 -1.69
CA LEU A 64 -6.67 -16.28 -0.67
C LEU A 64 -7.47 -17.36 0.11
N PHE A 65 -7.88 -18.44 -0.54
CA PHE A 65 -8.45 -19.60 0.17
C PHE A 65 -7.42 -20.26 1.08
N GLN A 66 -6.16 -20.36 0.64
CA GLN A 66 -5.07 -20.89 1.45
C GLN A 66 -4.74 -19.99 2.64
N VAL A 67 -4.74 -18.67 2.46
CA VAL A 67 -4.62 -17.68 3.55
C VAL A 67 -5.73 -17.89 4.59
N GLY A 68 -6.98 -18.03 4.13
CA GLY A 68 -8.13 -18.26 5.01
C GLY A 68 -8.07 -19.61 5.74
N ALA A 69 -7.57 -20.65 5.08
CA ALA A 69 -7.37 -21.97 5.67
C ALA A 69 -6.28 -21.96 6.74
N ASP A 70 -5.15 -21.29 6.49
CA ASP A 70 -4.04 -21.14 7.44
C ASP A 70 -4.45 -20.32 8.68
N LEU A 71 -5.27 -19.28 8.49
CA LEU A 71 -5.88 -18.50 9.57
C LEU A 71 -6.77 -19.35 10.50
N GLY A 72 -7.43 -20.38 9.98
CA GLY A 72 -8.25 -21.33 10.74
C GLY A 72 -7.47 -22.18 11.75
N GLY A 73 -6.15 -22.30 11.59
CA GLY A 73 -5.27 -23.01 12.52
C GLY A 73 -5.28 -24.54 12.41
N THR A 74 -4.32 -25.16 13.09
CA THR A 74 -3.85 -26.54 12.84
C THR A 74 -4.46 -27.61 13.74
N LYS A 75 -5.66 -27.44 14.32
CA LYS A 75 -6.30 -28.53 15.11
C LYS A 75 -6.81 -29.71 14.25
N LEU A 76 -6.38 -29.79 13.00
CA LEU A 76 -6.75 -30.83 12.07
C LEU A 76 -5.59 -31.82 11.97
N GLU A 77 -5.91 -33.11 11.97
CA GLU A 77 -4.94 -34.20 11.82
C GLU A 77 -4.32 -34.27 10.40
N VAL A 78 -4.74 -33.38 9.50
CA VAL A 78 -4.32 -33.34 8.09
C VAL A 78 -3.37 -32.18 7.85
N ALA A 79 -2.32 -32.40 7.05
CA ALA A 79 -1.42 -31.35 6.59
C ALA A 79 -2.20 -30.30 5.78
N MET A 80 -2.38 -29.13 6.38
CA MET A 80 -3.08 -28.01 5.75
C MET A 80 -2.13 -27.24 4.83
N PRO A 81 -2.56 -26.81 3.63
CA PRO A 81 -1.82 -25.86 2.83
C PRO A 81 -1.61 -24.58 3.64
N ARG A 82 -0.36 -24.13 3.74
CA ARG A 82 0.06 -22.95 4.51
C ARG A 82 0.72 -21.92 3.62
N VAL A 83 0.54 -20.65 3.94
CA VAL A 83 1.24 -19.58 3.24
C VAL A 83 2.71 -19.64 3.65
N THR A 84 3.60 -19.57 2.65
CA THR A 84 5.05 -19.69 2.84
C THR A 84 5.75 -18.47 2.28
N ALA A 85 7.03 -18.29 2.64
CA ALA A 85 7.90 -17.27 2.06
C ALA A 85 7.93 -17.33 0.51
N GLY A 86 7.85 -18.54 -0.07
CA GLY A 86 7.81 -18.70 -1.53
C GLY A 86 6.63 -18.01 -2.20
N HIS A 87 5.46 -17.94 -1.55
CA HIS A 87 4.32 -17.20 -2.10
C HIS A 87 4.59 -15.69 -2.18
N ILE A 88 5.37 -15.16 -1.24
CA ILE A 88 5.77 -13.74 -1.20
C ILE A 88 6.85 -13.47 -2.25
N GLU A 89 7.85 -14.35 -2.36
CA GLU A 89 8.92 -14.26 -3.36
C GLU A 89 8.35 -14.30 -4.79
N GLU A 90 7.31 -15.10 -5.03
CA GLU A 90 6.60 -15.14 -6.31
C GLU A 90 5.90 -13.80 -6.64
N LEU A 91 5.28 -13.16 -5.64
CA LEU A 91 4.68 -11.83 -5.83
C LEU A 91 5.75 -10.77 -6.09
N GLU A 92 6.85 -10.78 -5.32
CA GLU A 92 7.99 -9.87 -5.49
C GLU A 92 8.60 -9.99 -6.89
N SER A 93 8.87 -11.22 -7.33
CA SER A 93 9.41 -11.48 -8.68
C SER A 93 8.46 -11.01 -9.78
N ALA A 94 7.15 -11.16 -9.59
CA ALA A 94 6.14 -10.69 -10.55
C ALA A 94 6.02 -9.16 -10.57
N ILE A 95 6.16 -8.50 -9.42
CA ILE A 95 6.22 -7.04 -9.32
C ILE A 95 7.44 -6.53 -10.08
N ASP A 96 8.63 -7.04 -9.76
CA ASP A 96 9.90 -6.61 -10.37
C ASP A 96 9.83 -6.72 -11.90
N GLY A 97 9.35 -7.85 -12.43
CA GLY A 97 9.21 -8.06 -13.87
C GLY A 97 8.18 -7.15 -14.56
N LEU A 98 7.21 -6.60 -13.84
CA LEU A 98 6.27 -5.60 -14.37
C LEU A 98 6.82 -4.19 -14.23
N GLU A 99 7.52 -3.86 -13.14
CA GLU A 99 8.16 -2.56 -12.95
C GLU A 99 9.24 -2.28 -14.00
N GLU A 100 9.97 -3.29 -14.47
CA GLU A 100 10.91 -3.13 -15.59
C GLU A 100 10.22 -2.71 -16.90
N LYS A 101 8.98 -3.16 -17.10
CA LYS A 101 8.20 -2.89 -18.32
C LYS A 101 7.39 -1.60 -18.20
N LEU A 102 7.01 -1.22 -16.98
CA LEU A 102 6.16 -0.09 -16.69
C LEU A 102 7.01 1.08 -16.19
N LYS A 103 6.88 2.25 -16.82
CA LYS A 103 7.47 3.47 -16.26
C LYS A 103 6.75 3.83 -14.96
N MET A 104 7.37 3.56 -13.81
CA MET A 104 6.79 3.85 -12.50
C MET A 104 6.63 5.36 -12.28
N PRO A 105 5.48 5.82 -11.76
CA PRO A 105 5.20 7.23 -11.62
C PRO A 105 5.95 7.78 -10.41
N LYS A 106 6.45 9.01 -10.53
CA LYS A 106 7.08 9.73 -9.40
C LYS A 106 6.08 10.40 -8.47
N ALA A 107 4.80 10.41 -8.86
CA ALA A 107 3.70 11.03 -8.15
C ALA A 107 2.55 10.04 -7.98
N PHE A 108 1.63 10.33 -7.06
CA PHE A 108 0.42 9.54 -6.89
C PHE A 108 -0.43 9.55 -8.16
N ILE A 109 -1.13 8.43 -8.39
CA ILE A 109 -2.12 8.29 -9.45
C ILE A 109 -3.52 8.22 -8.85
N LEU A 110 -4.50 8.74 -9.58
CA LEU A 110 -5.91 8.54 -9.26
C LEU A 110 -6.28 7.08 -9.59
N PRO A 111 -6.94 6.35 -8.67
CA PRO A 111 -7.33 4.98 -8.92
C PRO A 111 -8.46 4.93 -9.97
N GLY A 112 -8.14 4.48 -11.18
CA GLY A 112 -9.08 4.42 -12.29
C GLY A 112 -8.41 4.17 -13.62
N GLY A 113 -9.07 4.57 -14.71
CA GLY A 113 -8.68 4.26 -16.08
C GLY A 113 -9.70 3.31 -16.70
N THR A 114 -9.28 2.09 -17.04
CA THR A 114 -10.20 1.04 -17.51
C THR A 114 -11.06 0.45 -16.40
N GLN A 115 -12.11 -0.29 -16.75
CA GLN A 115 -12.91 -1.05 -15.79
C GLN A 115 -12.04 -2.04 -15.01
N ALA A 116 -11.20 -2.82 -15.70
CA ALA A 116 -10.24 -3.73 -15.07
C ALA A 116 -9.31 -2.99 -14.09
N SER A 117 -8.70 -1.88 -14.51
CA SER A 117 -7.79 -1.10 -13.65
C SER A 117 -8.50 -0.53 -12.42
N ALA A 118 -9.70 0.03 -12.60
CA ALA A 118 -10.49 0.56 -11.49
C ALA A 118 -10.83 -0.53 -10.46
N PHE A 119 -11.26 -1.71 -10.92
CA PHE A 119 -11.54 -2.84 -10.04
C PHE A 119 -10.25 -3.40 -9.38
N LEU A 120 -9.12 -3.43 -10.07
CA LEU A 120 -7.83 -3.83 -9.47
C LEU A 120 -7.39 -2.85 -8.37
N HIS A 121 -7.64 -1.55 -8.55
CA HIS A 121 -7.43 -0.56 -7.48
C HIS A 121 -8.40 -0.74 -6.30
N LEU A 122 -9.64 -1.17 -6.56
CA LEU A 122 -10.58 -1.54 -5.51
C LEU A 122 -10.10 -2.79 -4.76
N CYS A 123 -9.69 -3.85 -5.48
CA CYS A 123 -9.07 -5.04 -4.88
C CYS A 123 -7.90 -4.64 -3.98
N ARG A 124 -6.98 -3.79 -4.46
CA ARG A 124 -5.87 -3.25 -3.65
C ARG A 124 -6.33 -2.61 -2.34
N ALA A 125 -7.38 -1.79 -2.38
CA ALA A 125 -7.92 -1.15 -1.18
C ALA A 125 -8.52 -2.16 -0.19
N ILE A 126 -9.24 -3.17 -0.71
CA ILE A 126 -9.82 -4.25 0.09
C ILE A 126 -8.73 -5.16 0.67
N THR A 127 -7.67 -5.48 -0.08
CA THR A 127 -6.50 -6.21 0.42
C THR A 127 -5.89 -5.51 1.63
N ARG A 128 -5.71 -4.19 1.57
CA ARG A 128 -5.22 -3.40 2.71
C ARG A 128 -6.20 -3.39 3.89
N ARG A 129 -7.51 -3.53 3.64
CA ARG A 129 -8.50 -3.70 4.73
C ARG A 129 -8.37 -5.08 5.37
N ALA A 130 -8.29 -6.14 4.57
CA ALA A 130 -8.05 -7.50 5.06
C ALA A 130 -6.73 -7.60 5.84
N GLU A 131 -5.65 -6.96 5.38
CA GLU A 131 -4.37 -6.86 6.09
C GLU A 131 -4.55 -6.28 7.51
N ARG A 132 -5.29 -5.17 7.66
CA ARG A 132 -5.55 -4.57 8.98
C ARG A 132 -6.31 -5.52 9.91
N THR A 133 -7.26 -6.30 9.38
CA THR A 133 -7.97 -7.30 10.19
C THR A 133 -7.04 -8.41 10.69
N LEU A 134 -6.08 -8.88 9.87
CA LEU A 134 -5.06 -9.84 10.31
C LEU A 134 -4.13 -9.26 11.36
N VAL A 135 -3.75 -7.98 11.24
CA VAL A 135 -2.98 -7.28 12.29
C VAL A 135 -3.75 -7.29 13.61
N SER A 136 -5.06 -7.04 13.59
CA SER A 136 -5.90 -7.14 14.79
C SER A 136 -5.97 -8.55 15.36
N VAL A 137 -6.08 -9.58 14.50
CA VAL A 137 -6.04 -10.99 14.94
C VAL A 137 -4.70 -11.31 15.63
N GLN A 138 -3.58 -10.85 15.08
CA GLN A 138 -2.24 -11.10 15.63
C GLN A 138 -2.06 -10.52 17.04
N GLN A 139 -2.81 -9.48 17.41
CA GLN A 139 -2.76 -8.91 18.77
C GLN A 139 -3.34 -9.85 19.83
N VAL A 140 -4.22 -10.79 19.44
CA VAL A 140 -4.95 -11.66 20.37
C VAL A 140 -4.63 -13.14 20.19
N LEU A 141 -4.08 -13.55 19.04
CA LEU A 141 -3.79 -14.93 18.69
C LEU A 141 -2.44 -15.05 17.96
N ILE A 142 -1.77 -16.18 18.17
CA ILE A 142 -0.59 -16.54 17.38
C ILE A 142 -1.07 -17.06 16.02
N ILE A 143 -0.69 -16.36 14.95
CA ILE A 143 -0.96 -16.73 13.57
C ILE A 143 0.34 -16.84 12.78
N ASN A 144 0.29 -17.48 11.61
CA ASN A 144 1.42 -17.51 10.69
C ASN A 144 1.77 -16.06 10.26
N PRO A 145 2.99 -15.55 10.52
CA PRO A 145 3.38 -14.19 10.15
C PRO A 145 3.39 -13.96 8.64
N GLU A 146 3.53 -15.02 7.83
CA GLU A 146 3.52 -14.92 6.38
C GLU A 146 2.16 -14.46 5.81
N LEU A 147 1.06 -14.60 6.56
CA LEU A 147 -0.26 -14.13 6.12
C LEU A 147 -0.30 -12.61 5.93
N ILE A 148 0.27 -11.87 6.90
CA ILE A 148 0.32 -10.41 6.84
C ILE A 148 1.28 -9.98 5.72
N ARG A 149 2.45 -10.63 5.62
CA ARG A 149 3.44 -10.34 4.57
C ARG A 149 2.87 -10.59 3.17
N TYR A 150 2.13 -11.67 2.98
CA TYR A 150 1.47 -11.98 1.71
C TYR A 150 0.44 -10.90 1.33
N LEU A 151 -0.48 -10.50 2.22
CA LEU A 151 -1.46 -9.46 1.90
C LEU A 151 -0.81 -8.09 1.66
N ASN A 152 0.23 -7.76 2.43
CA ASN A 152 1.00 -6.53 2.24
C ASN A 152 1.56 -6.48 0.80
N ARG A 153 2.28 -7.54 0.40
CA ARG A 153 2.87 -7.64 -0.95
C ARG A 153 1.83 -7.77 -2.05
N LEU A 154 0.72 -8.47 -1.81
CA LEU A 154 -0.39 -8.57 -2.75
C LEU A 154 -1.00 -7.20 -3.03
N SER A 155 -1.04 -6.29 -2.06
CA SER A 155 -1.54 -4.93 -2.28
C SER A 155 -0.64 -4.14 -3.24
N ASP A 156 0.68 -4.31 -3.16
CA ASP A 156 1.63 -3.75 -4.12
C ASP A 156 1.45 -4.39 -5.50
N PHE A 157 1.31 -5.71 -5.56
CA PHE A 157 1.13 -6.41 -6.83
C PHE A 157 -0.15 -5.98 -7.55
N LEU A 158 -1.28 -5.88 -6.84
CA LEU A 158 -2.54 -5.39 -7.40
C LEU A 158 -2.44 -3.93 -7.89
N TYR A 159 -1.60 -3.10 -7.25
CA TYR A 159 -1.31 -1.76 -7.77
C TYR A 159 -0.62 -1.84 -9.13
N VAL A 160 0.43 -2.65 -9.26
CA VAL A 160 1.18 -2.78 -10.51
C VAL A 160 0.31 -3.40 -11.62
N LEU A 161 -0.52 -4.40 -11.29
CA LEU A 161 -1.49 -4.98 -12.23
C LEU A 161 -2.52 -3.94 -12.71
N ALA A 162 -3.01 -3.06 -11.84
CA ALA A 162 -3.93 -2.00 -12.24
C ALA A 162 -3.31 -1.06 -13.30
N ARG A 163 -2.01 -0.80 -13.19
CA ARG A 163 -1.26 0.01 -14.16
C ARG A 163 -1.04 -0.74 -15.47
N GLN A 164 -0.68 -2.02 -15.38
CA GLN A 164 -0.54 -2.89 -16.55
C GLN A 164 -1.84 -2.93 -17.37
N ALA A 165 -2.99 -3.07 -16.71
CA ALA A 165 -4.31 -3.08 -17.36
C ALA A 165 -4.66 -1.77 -18.08
N ASN A 166 -4.18 -0.62 -17.59
CA ASN A 166 -4.29 0.65 -18.31
C ASN A 166 -3.32 0.72 -19.49
N LYS A 167 -2.10 0.22 -19.31
CA LYS A 167 -1.05 0.26 -20.32
C LYS A 167 -1.38 -0.57 -21.56
N GLU A 168 -2.02 -1.72 -21.40
CA GLU A 168 -2.42 -2.61 -22.50
C GLU A 168 -3.35 -1.97 -23.52
N VAL A 169 -4.20 -1.05 -23.07
CA VAL A 169 -5.13 -0.30 -23.92
C VAL A 169 -4.78 1.20 -24.03
N GLU A 170 -3.53 1.54 -23.68
CA GLU A 170 -2.95 2.89 -23.79
C GLU A 170 -3.72 4.00 -23.05
N VAL A 171 -4.41 3.66 -21.96
CA VAL A 171 -5.10 4.64 -21.11
C VAL A 171 -4.09 5.32 -20.19
N GLN A 172 -4.02 6.65 -20.26
CA GLN A 172 -3.14 7.43 -19.40
C GLN A 172 -3.71 7.62 -18.00
N GLU A 173 -2.89 7.32 -17.00
CA GLU A 173 -3.20 7.53 -15.58
C GLU A 173 -3.26 9.03 -15.25
N GLN A 174 -4.24 9.42 -14.44
CA GLN A 174 -4.38 10.80 -13.98
C GLN A 174 -3.68 11.01 -12.65
N GLN A 175 -3.23 12.23 -12.39
CA GLN A 175 -2.63 12.63 -11.11
C GLN A 175 -3.62 13.49 -10.29
N PRO A 176 -3.62 13.38 -8.96
CA PRO A 176 -4.42 14.26 -8.11
C PRO A 176 -3.96 15.71 -8.24
N ILE A 177 -4.93 16.63 -8.22
CA ILE A 177 -4.68 18.08 -8.21
C ILE A 177 -4.86 18.58 -6.77
N TYR A 178 -3.77 19.04 -6.15
CA TYR A 178 -3.81 19.61 -4.80
C TYR A 178 -3.95 21.14 -4.89
N LYS A 179 -5.15 21.66 -4.61
CA LYS A 179 -5.46 23.11 -4.72
C LYS A 179 -4.67 24.02 -3.76
N TYR A 180 -4.05 23.47 -2.72
CA TYR A 180 -3.32 24.25 -1.71
C TYR A 180 -1.81 24.38 -1.95
N PHE A 181 -1.29 23.80 -3.04
CA PHE A 181 0.14 23.93 -3.42
C PHE A 181 0.41 25.04 -4.44
N THR A 182 -0.62 25.63 -5.04
CA THR A 182 -0.47 26.60 -6.14
C THR A 182 -0.44 28.06 -5.70
N GLU A 183 -0.82 28.39 -4.46
CA GLU A 183 -0.81 29.78 -4.00
C GLU A 183 0.57 30.21 -3.47
N GLU A 184 1.37 29.30 -2.88
CA GLU A 184 2.71 29.64 -2.40
C GLU A 184 3.79 29.70 -3.51
N ILE A 185 3.53 29.09 -4.68
CA ILE A 185 4.52 29.09 -5.78
C ILE A 185 4.41 30.36 -6.66
N ASN A 186 3.28 31.07 -6.62
CA ASN A 186 3.11 32.30 -7.40
C ASN A 186 3.59 33.58 -6.68
N GLU A 187 3.97 33.51 -5.39
CA GLU A 187 4.69 34.59 -4.70
C GLU A 187 6.24 34.40 -4.74
N GLY A 188 6.73 33.24 -5.18
CA GLY A 188 8.17 32.90 -5.14
C GLY A 188 8.96 33.05 -6.45
N THR A 189 8.33 33.36 -7.59
CA THR A 189 9.02 33.37 -8.90
C THR A 189 9.83 34.64 -9.21
N ASN A 190 9.96 35.58 -8.26
CA ASN A 190 10.92 36.69 -8.35
C ASN A 190 12.14 36.55 -7.41
N SER A 191 12.18 35.58 -6.48
CA SER A 191 13.25 35.50 -5.47
C SER A 191 14.44 34.61 -5.84
N GLU A 192 14.33 33.68 -6.80
CA GLU A 192 15.45 32.79 -7.14
C GLU A 192 16.61 33.49 -7.87
N LYS A 193 16.35 34.61 -8.56
CA LYS A 193 17.42 35.45 -9.15
C LYS A 193 18.13 36.34 -8.13
N GLU A 194 17.47 36.73 -7.04
CA GLU A 194 18.09 37.55 -5.98
C GLU A 194 18.92 36.73 -4.99
N ILE A 195 18.58 35.45 -4.77
CA ILE A 195 19.29 34.59 -3.82
C ILE A 195 20.69 34.25 -4.33
N HIS A 196 20.85 34.04 -5.64
CA HIS A 196 22.16 33.74 -6.22
C HIS A 196 23.12 34.96 -6.26
N GLU A 197 22.59 36.18 -6.19
CA GLU A 197 23.39 37.40 -6.08
C GLU A 197 23.77 37.75 -4.63
N LYS A 198 22.97 37.30 -3.64
CA LYS A 198 23.23 37.52 -2.21
C LYS A 198 24.21 36.50 -1.60
N GLU A 199 24.28 35.27 -2.13
CA GLU A 199 25.22 34.25 -1.64
C GLU A 199 26.70 34.60 -1.89
N ASN A 200 27.03 35.45 -2.88
CA ASN A 200 28.40 35.88 -3.13
C ASN A 200 28.88 37.05 -2.25
N LYS A 201 27.98 37.69 -1.47
CA LYS A 201 28.36 38.75 -0.50
C LYS A 201 28.60 38.23 0.92
N ALA A 202 28.27 36.96 1.23
CA ALA A 202 28.43 36.37 2.56
C ALA A 202 29.86 35.86 2.86
N LYS A 203 30.89 36.48 2.27
CA LYS A 203 32.33 36.20 2.55
C LYS A 203 33.07 37.35 3.23
N GLU A 204 32.42 38.49 3.45
CA GLU A 204 32.97 39.60 4.22
C GLU A 204 32.28 39.63 5.60
N GLY A 205 33.07 39.84 6.67
CA GLY A 205 32.63 39.69 8.06
C GLY A 205 31.44 40.57 8.44
N LEU A 206 30.71 40.14 9.48
CA LEU A 206 29.56 40.87 10.00
C LEU A 206 30.03 41.87 11.06
N ASN A 207 29.80 43.17 10.83
CA ASN A 207 30.06 44.22 11.82
C ASN A 207 28.84 44.39 12.73
N ILE A 208 29.05 44.21 14.04
CA ILE A 208 28.02 44.35 15.07
C ILE A 208 28.36 45.59 15.91
N PHE A 209 27.43 46.54 15.95
CA PHE A 209 27.59 47.80 16.69
C PHE A 209 26.89 47.69 18.05
N LEU A 210 27.62 47.96 19.13
CA LEU A 210 27.12 47.95 20.51
C LEU A 210 27.46 49.30 21.16
N GLY A 211 26.52 50.25 21.06
CA GLY A 211 26.76 51.63 21.49
C GLY A 211 27.86 52.28 20.65
N ASP A 212 28.85 52.88 21.30
CA ASP A 212 29.93 53.61 20.64
C ASP A 212 31.08 52.71 20.13
N LYS A 213 30.93 51.38 20.23
CA LYS A 213 31.94 50.41 19.78
C LYS A 213 31.44 49.51 18.66
N THR A 214 32.36 49.16 17.75
CA THR A 214 32.11 48.25 16.64
C THR A 214 32.90 46.96 16.83
N ILE A 215 32.27 45.81 16.65
CA ILE A 215 32.90 44.49 16.75
C ILE A 215 32.71 43.76 15.42
N GLU A 216 33.81 43.42 14.76
CA GLU A 216 33.79 42.63 13.53
C GLU A 216 33.88 41.13 13.86
N VAL A 217 32.97 40.32 13.30
CA VAL A 217 32.92 38.87 13.50
C VAL A 217 32.93 38.17 12.15
N ASN A 218 33.98 37.38 11.90
CA ASN A 218 34.03 36.48 10.76
C ASN A 218 33.49 35.09 11.12
N ALA A 219 33.29 34.24 10.10
CA ALA A 219 32.67 32.91 10.23
C ALA A 219 33.37 31.93 11.19
N HIS A 220 34.54 32.27 11.76
CA HIS A 220 35.28 31.45 12.71
C HIS A 220 35.31 32.03 14.14
N GLY A 221 34.58 33.11 14.42
CA GLY A 221 34.28 33.56 15.79
C GLY A 221 35.40 34.28 16.55
N LYS A 222 36.47 34.76 15.90
CA LYS A 222 37.48 35.61 16.56
C LYS A 222 37.03 37.09 16.60
N ARG A 223 37.20 37.73 17.76
CA ARG A 223 36.88 39.15 18.02
C ARG A 223 38.12 40.02 17.93
N VAL A 224 38.06 41.11 17.17
CA VAL A 224 38.97 42.25 17.31
C VAL A 224 38.12 43.45 17.72
N VAL A 225 38.52 44.12 18.80
CA VAL A 225 37.89 45.34 19.29
C VAL A 225 38.91 46.45 19.06
N GLU A 226 38.59 47.41 18.20
CA GLU A 226 39.32 48.68 18.15
C GLU A 226 38.53 49.72 18.95
N ASP A 227 39.25 50.55 19.72
CA ASP A 227 38.69 51.65 20.52
C ASP A 227 38.34 52.86 19.64
#